data_AF-A0A0B8PI13-F1
#
_entry.id   AF-A0A0B8PI13-F1
#
_cell.length_a   1.000
_cell.length_b   1.000
_cell.length_c   1.000
_cell.angle_alpha   90.00
_cell.angle_beta   90.00
_cell.angle_gamma   90.00
#
_symmetry.space_group_name_H-M   'P 1'
#
loop_
_entity.id
_entity.type
_entity.pdbx_description
1 polymer ?
#
loop_
_entity_poly.entity_id
_entity_poly.type
_entity_poly.pdbx_seq_one_letter_code
_entity_poly.pdbx_strand_id
1 'polypeptide(L)'
;MLTEERPTEITEHWNREYPEVATAGEKIRLLEQHGYKLLGYFPLSEASWNEEYYKPLQARYESLKAEYPDRLAAVQGFIDENEREIELYNKYKDFVSYGVYIAKKVD
;
A
#
# COMPACT_ATOMS: atom_id res chain seq x y z
N MET A 1 5.40 4.18 5.11
CA MET A 1 6.81 3.72 5.19
C MET A 1 7.09 3.21 6.60
N LEU A 2 7.81 2.11 6.73
CA LEU A 2 8.08 1.44 8.01
C LEU A 2 9.37 1.92 8.68
N THR A 3 10.33 2.41 7.90
CA THR A 3 11.64 2.86 8.38
C THR A 3 11.98 4.25 7.83
N GLU A 4 12.89 4.95 8.50
CA GLU A 4 13.48 6.20 8.03
C GLU A 4 14.44 5.95 6.86
N GLU A 5 15.37 5.01 7.05
CA GLU A 5 16.30 4.58 5.99
C GLU A 5 15.67 3.49 5.13
N ARG A 6 15.74 3.68 3.81
CA ARG A 6 15.12 2.79 2.82
C ARG A 6 15.73 3.00 1.44
N PRO A 7 15.67 2.00 0.55
CA PRO A 7 16.19 2.11 -0.80
C PRO A 7 15.55 3.27 -1.59
N THR A 8 16.33 3.87 -2.50
CA THR A 8 15.87 4.98 -3.35
C THR A 8 14.69 4.57 -4.23
N GLU A 9 14.74 3.37 -4.84
CA GLU A 9 13.71 2.87 -5.77
C GLU A 9 12.30 2.86 -5.14
N ILE A 10 12.15 2.33 -3.92
CA ILE A 10 10.85 2.28 -3.23
C ILE A 10 10.40 3.68 -2.78
N THR A 11 11.35 4.55 -2.44
CA THR A 11 11.06 5.93 -2.04
C THR A 11 10.54 6.74 -3.22
N GLU A 12 11.22 6.66 -4.36
CA GLU A 12 10.80 7.35 -5.59
C GLU A 12 9.48 6.81 -6.12
N HIS A 13 9.27 5.49 -6.05
CA HIS A 13 8.00 4.88 -6.42
C HIS A 13 6.85 5.50 -5.61
N TRP A 14 6.89 5.42 -4.27
CA TRP A 14 5.79 5.92 -3.45
C TRP A 14 5.66 7.45 -3.45
N ASN A 15 6.74 8.20 -3.60
CA ASN A 15 6.65 9.65 -3.78
C ASN A 15 5.91 10.05 -5.07
N ARG A 16 5.98 9.22 -6.11
CA ARG A 16 5.23 9.42 -7.36
C ARG A 16 3.78 8.99 -7.23
N GLU A 17 3.53 7.78 -6.70
CA GLU A 17 2.17 7.23 -6.61
C GLU A 17 1.33 7.91 -5.53
N TYR A 18 1.93 8.24 -4.38
CA TYR A 18 1.26 8.87 -3.25
C TYR A 18 2.23 9.78 -2.47
N PRO A 19 2.38 11.05 -2.88
CA PRO A 19 3.35 11.99 -2.28
C PRO A 19 3.18 12.22 -0.78
N GLU A 20 1.99 11.96 -0.22
CA GLU A 20 1.72 12.05 1.21
C GLU A 20 2.11 10.79 1.99
N VAL A 21 2.69 9.78 1.34
CA VAL A 21 3.27 8.63 2.02
C VAL A 21 4.29 9.12 3.05
N ALA A 22 4.20 8.59 4.26
CA ALA A 22 5.08 9.03 5.34
C ALA A 22 5.39 7.85 6.28
N THR A 23 6.32 8.07 7.20
CA THR A 23 6.55 7.18 8.33
C THR A 23 5.39 7.27 9.34
N ALA A 24 5.30 6.27 10.21
CA ALA A 24 4.32 6.29 11.29
C ALA A 24 4.50 7.49 12.21
N GLY A 25 5.74 7.84 12.55
CA GLY A 25 6.04 9.00 13.40
C GLY A 25 5.53 10.31 12.79
N GLU A 26 5.71 10.52 11.50
CA GLU A 26 5.21 11.70 10.79
C GLU A 26 3.68 11.77 10.80
N LYS A 27 2.99 10.64 10.53
CA LYS A 27 1.52 10.60 10.59
C LYS A 27 0.98 10.79 12.01
N ILE A 28 1.66 10.23 13.02
CA ILE A 28 1.31 10.43 14.44
C ILE A 28 1.45 11.90 14.82
N ARG A 29 2.53 12.56 14.42
CA ARG A 29 2.72 14.00 14.65
C ARG A 29 1.60 14.83 14.02
N LEU A 30 1.15 14.47 12.82
CA LEU A 30 0.00 15.13 12.19
C LEU A 30 -1.28 14.95 13.02
N LEU A 31 -1.54 13.76 13.56
CA LEU A 31 -2.69 13.52 14.44
C LEU A 31 -2.64 14.45 15.66
N GLU A 32 -1.49 14.53 16.33
CA GLU A 32 -1.30 15.40 17.50
C GLU A 32 -1.53 16.88 17.18
N GLN A 33 -0.99 17.37 16.05
CA GLN A 33 -1.19 18.74 15.59
C GLN A 33 -2.67 19.06 15.32
N HIS A 34 -3.47 18.06 14.95
CA HIS A 34 -4.91 18.20 14.74
C HIS A 34 -5.73 17.93 16.01
N GLY A 35 -5.09 17.87 17.18
CA GLY A 35 -5.76 17.68 18.46
C GLY A 35 -6.30 16.26 18.65
N TYR A 36 -5.61 15.26 18.10
CA TYR A 36 -5.90 13.85 18.37
C TYR A 36 -4.81 13.23 19.24
N LYS A 37 -5.23 12.43 20.21
CA LYS A 37 -4.35 11.56 20.98
C LYS A 37 -4.29 10.19 20.32
N LEU A 38 -3.09 9.69 20.04
CA LEU A 38 -2.89 8.32 19.58
C LEU A 38 -3.25 7.33 20.69
N LEU A 39 -4.11 6.37 20.36
CA LEU A 39 -4.46 5.24 21.25
C LEU A 39 -3.70 3.97 20.86
N GLY A 40 -3.39 3.80 19.58
CA GLY A 40 -2.64 2.65 19.08
C GLY A 40 -2.23 2.84 17.63
N TYR A 41 -1.15 2.17 17.26
CA TYR A 41 -0.68 2.05 15.89
C TYR A 41 -0.16 0.64 15.67
N PHE A 42 -0.48 0.05 14.52
CA PHE A 42 0.14 -1.19 14.07
C PHE A 42 0.19 -1.24 12.54
N PRO A 43 1.29 -1.75 11.95
CA PRO A 43 1.32 -2.08 10.54
C PRO A 43 0.50 -3.35 10.26
N LEU A 44 -0.09 -3.44 9.07
CA LEU A 44 -0.68 -4.69 8.60
C LEU A 44 0.42 -5.72 8.33
N SER A 45 0.08 -6.99 8.59
CA SER A 45 0.97 -8.12 8.37
C SER A 45 1.21 -8.35 6.88
N GLU A 46 2.31 -9.03 6.54
CA GLU A 46 2.57 -9.47 5.16
C GLU A 46 1.43 -10.35 4.61
N ALA A 47 0.81 -11.18 5.46
CA ALA A 47 -0.33 -12.00 5.06
C ALA A 47 -1.52 -11.15 4.60
N SER A 48 -1.73 -9.97 5.21
CA SER A 48 -2.80 -9.04 4.79
C SER A 48 -2.61 -8.58 3.34
N TRP A 49 -1.37 -8.51 2.87
CA TRP A 49 -1.03 -8.15 1.50
C TRP A 49 -1.02 -9.38 0.58
N ASN A 50 -0.22 -10.38 0.91
CA ASN A 50 0.02 -11.51 0.01
C ASN A 50 -1.17 -12.46 -0.05
N GLU A 51 -1.74 -12.81 1.10
CA GLU A 51 -2.80 -13.82 1.18
C GLU A 51 -4.19 -13.21 0.96
N GLU A 52 -4.44 -12.05 1.58
CA GLU A 52 -5.79 -11.48 1.62
C GLU A 52 -6.07 -10.45 0.53
N TYR A 53 -5.03 -9.90 -0.13
CA TYR A 53 -5.18 -8.88 -1.16
C TYR A 53 -4.69 -9.36 -2.54
N TYR A 54 -3.40 -9.64 -2.69
CA TYR A 54 -2.80 -9.95 -4.00
C TYR A 54 -3.21 -11.31 -4.56
N LYS A 55 -3.22 -12.39 -3.77
CA LYS A 55 -3.67 -13.70 -4.27
C LYS A 55 -5.12 -13.69 -4.78
N PRO A 56 -6.10 -13.12 -4.05
CA PRO A 56 -7.47 -12.98 -4.56
C PRO A 56 -7.55 -12.12 -5.82
N LEU A 57 -6.75 -11.06 -5.91
CA LEU A 57 -6.67 -10.22 -7.10
C LEU A 57 -6.15 -11.00 -8.32
N GLN A 58 -5.02 -11.70 -8.19
CA GLN A 58 -4.41 -12.51 -9.25
C GLN A 58 -5.34 -13.62 -9.74
N ALA A 59 -6.07 -14.26 -8.83
CA ALA A 59 -7.04 -15.31 -9.17
C ALA A 59 -8.16 -14.81 -10.11
N ARG A 60 -8.41 -13.49 -10.19
CA ARG A 60 -9.46 -12.90 -11.02
C ARG A 60 -9.00 -12.51 -12.43
N TYR A 61 -7.71 -12.50 -12.73
CA TYR A 61 -7.20 -11.96 -14.00
C TYR A 61 -7.78 -12.61 -15.25
N GLU A 62 -7.84 -13.94 -15.28
CA GLU A 62 -8.39 -14.65 -16.44
C GLU A 62 -9.91 -14.41 -16.58
N SER A 63 -10.62 -14.31 -15.47
CA SER A 63 -12.04 -13.94 -15.48
C SER A 63 -12.25 -12.51 -15.97
N LEU A 64 -11.36 -11.58 -15.60
CA LEU A 64 -11.41 -10.19 -16.03
C LEU A 64 -11.18 -10.07 -17.55
N LYS A 65 -10.23 -10.82 -18.12
CA LYS A 65 -10.02 -10.87 -19.57
C LYS A 65 -11.26 -11.40 -20.30
N ALA A 66 -11.90 -12.42 -19.74
CA ALA A 66 -13.13 -13.00 -20.31
C ALA A 66 -14.35 -12.08 -20.21
N GLU A 67 -14.44 -11.26 -19.16
CA GLU A 67 -15.51 -10.28 -18.96
C GLU A 67 -15.42 -9.10 -19.95
N TYR A 68 -14.20 -8.73 -20.37
CA TYR A 68 -13.94 -7.59 -21.24
C TYR A 68 -13.13 -7.95 -22.51
N PRO A 69 -13.65 -8.82 -23.40
CA PRO A 69 -12.91 -9.30 -24.58
C PRO A 69 -12.62 -8.19 -25.60
N ASP A 70 -13.43 -7.13 -25.66
CA ASP A 70 -13.21 -5.99 -26.55
C ASP A 70 -12.19 -4.96 -25.98
N ARG A 71 -11.70 -5.18 -24.75
CA ARG A 71 -10.82 -4.25 -24.03
C ARG A 71 -9.54 -4.94 -23.56
N LEU A 72 -9.15 -6.05 -24.18
CA LEU A 72 -8.01 -6.86 -23.75
C LEU A 72 -6.71 -6.08 -23.55
N ALA A 73 -6.40 -5.11 -24.42
CA ALA A 73 -5.19 -4.29 -24.25
C ALA A 73 -5.20 -3.46 -22.96
N ALA A 74 -6.36 -2.88 -22.60
CA ALA A 74 -6.51 -2.12 -21.36
C ALA A 74 -6.51 -3.05 -20.13
N VAL A 75 -7.16 -4.21 -20.24
CA VAL A 75 -7.15 -5.22 -19.17
C VAL A 75 -5.73 -5.74 -18.94
N GLN A 76 -4.98 -6.01 -20.00
CA GLN A 76 -3.59 -6.46 -19.89
C GLN A 76 -2.71 -5.38 -19.24
N GLY A 77 -2.84 -4.11 -19.64
CA GLY A 77 -2.11 -3.01 -19.00
C GLY A 77 -2.39 -2.92 -17.49
N PHE A 78 -3.66 -3.05 -17.08
CA PHE A 78 -4.03 -3.10 -15.66
C PHE A 78 -3.38 -4.29 -14.95
N ILE A 79 -3.41 -5.49 -15.55
CA ILE A 79 -2.77 -6.68 -14.96
C ILE A 79 -1.26 -6.47 -14.80
N ASP A 80 -0.59 -5.94 -15.82
CA ASP A 80 0.85 -5.69 -15.81
C ASP A 80 1.24 -4.67 -14.72
N GLU A 81 0.44 -3.63 -14.51
CA GLU A 81 0.62 -2.65 -13.43
C GLU A 81 0.50 -3.30 -12.05
N ASN A 82 -0.51 -4.15 -11.83
CA ASN A 82 -0.70 -4.84 -10.54
C ASN A 82 0.41 -5.86 -10.28
N GLU A 83 0.84 -6.63 -11.29
CA GLU A 83 1.98 -7.55 -11.15
C GLU A 83 3.26 -6.80 -10.79
N ARG A 84 3.50 -5.63 -11.40
CA ARG A 84 4.64 -4.78 -11.06
C ARG A 84 4.56 -4.28 -9.61
N GLU A 85 3.38 -3.92 -9.11
CA GLU A 85 3.20 -3.54 -7.71
C GLU A 85 3.50 -4.72 -6.77
N ILE A 86 3.02 -5.93 -7.11
CA ILE A 86 3.28 -7.16 -6.35
C ILE A 86 4.78 -7.47 -6.27
N GLU A 87 5.51 -7.35 -7.38
CA GLU A 87 6.97 -7.52 -7.41
C GLU A 87 7.66 -6.52 -6.51
N LEU A 88 7.25 -5.25 -6.60
CA LEU A 88 7.83 -4.15 -5.83
C LEU A 88 7.55 -4.32 -4.33
N TYR A 89 6.33 -4.72 -3.96
CA TYR A 89 5.98 -5.06 -2.59
C TYR A 89 6.83 -6.23 -2.08
N ASN A 90 6.90 -7.35 -2.80
CA ASN A 90 7.68 -8.51 -2.36
C ASN A 90 9.17 -8.20 -2.18
N LYS A 91 9.72 -7.31 -3.01
CA LYS A 91 11.10 -6.83 -2.92
C LYS A 91 11.34 -5.89 -1.74
N TYR A 92 10.35 -5.10 -1.33
CA TYR A 92 10.50 -4.01 -0.36
C TYR A 92 9.52 -4.04 0.83
N LYS A 93 8.88 -5.17 1.10
CA LYS A 93 7.87 -5.35 2.17
C LYS A 93 8.36 -4.99 3.57
N ASP A 94 9.66 -5.04 3.81
CA ASP A 94 10.27 -4.61 5.08
C ASP A 94 10.26 -3.08 5.26
N PHE A 95 10.06 -2.31 4.18
CA PHE A 95 10.11 -0.85 4.16
C PHE A 95 8.74 -0.20 3.96
N VAL A 96 7.75 -0.95 3.47
CA VAL A 96 6.40 -0.42 3.20
C VAL A 96 5.31 -1.40 3.62
N SER A 97 4.32 -0.86 4.33
CA SER A 97 3.05 -1.52 4.59
C SER A 97 1.99 -0.45 4.87
N TYR A 98 0.75 -0.89 4.98
CA TYR A 98 -0.34 -0.09 5.51
C TYR A 98 -0.23 -0.02 7.03
N GLY A 99 -0.54 1.15 7.57
CA GLY A 99 -0.55 1.41 9.00
C GLY A 99 -1.96 1.75 9.46
N VAL A 100 -2.45 1.05 10.49
CA VAL A 100 -3.72 1.38 11.14
C VAL A 100 -3.42 2.29 12.33
N TYR A 101 -4.06 3.46 12.34
CA TYR A 101 -3.94 4.45 13.42
C TYR A 101 -5.29 4.53 14.13
N ILE A 102 -5.27 4.26 15.44
CA ILE A 102 -6.43 4.43 16.30
C ILE A 102 -6.17 5.70 17.12
N ALA A 103 -7.01 6.71 16.93
CA ALA A 103 -6.83 8.01 17.56
C ALA A 103 -8.15 8.54 18.11
N LYS A 104 -8.07 9.28 19.20
CA LYS A 104 -9.21 9.93 19.85
C LYS A 104 -9.05 11.45 19.79
N LYS A 105 -10.10 12.16 19.39
CA LYS A 105 -10.12 13.62 19.46
C LYS A 105 -9.98 14.05 20.92
N VAL A 106 -9.06 14.97 21.18
CA VAL A 106 -8.92 15.62 22.48
C VAL A 106 -9.95 16.74 22.52
N ASP A 107 -10.81 16.69 23.54
CA ASP A 107 -11.81 17.73 23.84
C ASP A 107 -11.15 18.99 24.41
#